data_AF-A0A6F9BN79-F1
#
_entry.id   AF-A0A6F9BN79-F1
#
_cell.length_a   1.000
_cell.length_b   1.000
_cell.length_c   1.000
_cell.angle_alpha   90.00
_cell.angle_beta   90.00
_cell.angle_gamma   90.00
#
_symmetry.space_group_name_H-M   'P 1'
#
loop_
_entity.id
_entity.type
_entity.pdbx_description
1 polymer ?
#
loop_
_entity_poly.entity_id
_entity_poly.type
_entity_poly.pdbx_seq_one_letter_code
_entity_poly.pdbx_strand_id
1 'polypeptide(L)'
;MVHAKLSNKLTNERLYKEKGVNDRHNYTMTLERPEITQAKINAANFSETKYRESWHTLRAQGYKLTMQDIPFQAAKTSMDLASNVQYKHNHLLDKGKHIGARSILDDPRMLHCMQMGRLTSEQGYRKDALSNSGQYHLNPDMINLVTAKNAQALASDQDYKKRLHAYTVLPDDMKVQWAKKAYNLQSEVRQQGEERRWEGGRGEWRKLYKSDLNFMKGVAWDGVGAPQMVSAKKAGELTSDKKYRQLPDSLKFTQVADSPDIVHAKNSYLQCSEKAYKASGDEMRSAGYDLKLDAIPFQTAKASRNIASD
;
A
#
# COMPACT_ATOMS: atom_id res chain seq x y z
N MET A 1 -104.06 -44.26 43.80
CA MET A 1 -103.65 -45.29 42.80
C MET A 1 -102.48 -44.87 41.89
N VAL A 2 -102.34 -43.58 41.53
CA VAL A 2 -101.28 -43.10 40.61
C VAL A 2 -99.87 -43.21 41.20
N HIS A 3 -99.66 -42.83 42.47
CA HIS A 3 -98.35 -42.89 43.13
C HIS A 3 -97.78 -44.32 43.27
N ALA A 4 -98.63 -45.31 43.59
CA ALA A 4 -98.19 -46.70 43.70
C ALA A 4 -97.73 -47.29 42.34
N LYS A 5 -98.42 -46.93 41.24
CA LYS A 5 -98.01 -47.32 39.89
C LYS A 5 -96.69 -46.67 39.46
N LEU A 6 -96.44 -45.42 39.87
CA LEU A 6 -95.18 -44.73 39.60
C LEU A 6 -94.02 -45.36 40.39
N SER A 7 -94.24 -45.64 41.67
CA SER A 7 -93.25 -46.30 42.55
C SER A 7 -92.84 -47.67 42.01
N ASN A 8 -93.82 -48.51 41.62
CA ASN A 8 -93.55 -49.81 41.01
C ASN A 8 -92.80 -49.73 39.67
N LYS A 9 -92.93 -48.65 38.91
CA LYS A 9 -92.14 -48.45 37.68
C LYS A 9 -90.69 -48.06 37.98
N LEU A 10 -90.46 -47.31 39.06
CA LEU A 10 -89.13 -46.85 39.47
C LEU A 10 -88.30 -47.95 40.13
N THR A 11 -88.94 -48.89 40.85
CA THR A 11 -88.26 -50.02 41.52
C THR A 11 -88.13 -51.27 40.65
N ASN A 12 -88.70 -51.28 39.44
CA ASN A 12 -88.67 -52.43 38.54
C ASN A 12 -87.33 -52.50 37.77
N GLU A 13 -86.50 -53.45 38.16
CA GLU A 13 -85.15 -53.65 37.62
C GLU A 13 -85.12 -53.93 36.10
N ARG A 14 -86.14 -54.62 35.56
CA ARG A 14 -86.21 -54.93 34.12
C ARG A 14 -86.36 -53.64 33.30
N LEU A 15 -87.27 -52.76 33.72
CA LEU A 15 -87.49 -51.47 33.07
C LEU A 15 -86.27 -50.56 33.18
N TYR A 16 -85.53 -50.62 34.29
CA TYR A 16 -84.28 -49.89 34.47
C TYR A 16 -83.19 -50.36 33.49
N LYS A 17 -82.99 -51.68 33.35
CA LYS A 17 -82.02 -52.25 32.40
C LYS A 17 -82.39 -51.96 30.95
N GLU A 18 -83.67 -52.08 30.61
CA GLU A 18 -84.20 -51.76 29.28
C GLU A 18 -83.96 -50.29 28.92
N LYS A 19 -84.26 -49.37 29.84
CA LYS A 19 -83.97 -47.93 29.65
C LYS A 19 -82.48 -47.65 29.51
N GLY A 20 -81.63 -48.30 30.32
CA GLY A 20 -80.18 -48.16 30.22
C GLY A 20 -79.59 -48.67 28.90
N VAL A 21 -80.11 -49.76 28.35
CA VAL A 21 -79.71 -50.24 27.00
C VAL A 21 -80.14 -49.25 25.93
N ASN A 22 -81.34 -48.69 26.05
CA ASN A 22 -81.84 -47.69 25.10
C ASN A 22 -81.02 -46.40 25.15
N ASP A 23 -80.65 -45.94 26.35
CA ASP A 23 -79.86 -44.72 26.55
C ASP A 23 -78.38 -44.89 26.11
N ARG A 24 -77.82 -46.11 26.18
CA ARG A 24 -76.45 -46.40 25.70
C ARG A 24 -76.26 -46.20 24.20
N HIS A 25 -77.33 -46.30 23.41
CA HIS A 25 -77.28 -46.10 21.97
C HIS A 25 -77.59 -44.66 21.55
N ASN A 26 -77.99 -43.80 22.49
CA ASN A 26 -78.36 -42.41 22.27
C ASN A 26 -77.29 -41.44 22.77
N TYR A 27 -76.05 -41.57 22.30
CA TYR A 27 -75.02 -40.55 22.53
C TYR A 27 -74.91 -39.63 21.31
N THR A 28 -75.15 -38.34 21.52
CA THR A 28 -74.85 -37.31 20.51
C THR A 28 -73.40 -36.91 20.67
N MET A 29 -72.51 -37.32 19.75
CA MET A 29 -71.17 -36.75 19.70
C MET A 29 -71.27 -35.25 19.48
N THR A 30 -70.63 -34.45 20.33
CA THR A 30 -70.54 -33.00 20.13
C THR A 30 -69.76 -32.74 18.84
N LEU A 31 -70.42 -32.14 17.86
CA LEU A 31 -69.84 -31.82 16.53
C LEU A 31 -68.63 -30.86 16.60
N GLU A 32 -68.46 -30.19 17.74
CA GLU A 32 -67.46 -29.16 18.07
C GLU A 32 -66.28 -29.72 18.90
N ARG A 33 -65.94 -30.99 18.76
CA ARG A 33 -64.73 -31.54 19.40
C ARG A 33 -63.50 -31.08 18.59
N PRO A 34 -62.45 -30.50 19.20
CA PRO A 34 -61.32 -29.89 18.48
C PRO A 34 -60.62 -30.85 17.50
N GLU A 35 -60.55 -32.14 17.84
CA GLU A 35 -59.99 -33.18 16.96
C GLU A 35 -60.79 -33.36 15.66
N ILE A 36 -62.12 -33.29 15.75
CA ILE A 36 -63.03 -33.43 14.60
C ILE A 36 -62.97 -32.17 13.74
N THR A 37 -62.91 -30.99 14.35
CA THR A 37 -62.71 -29.72 13.64
C THR A 37 -61.35 -29.70 12.94
N GLN A 38 -60.28 -30.14 13.60
CA GLN A 38 -58.97 -30.27 12.98
C GLN A 38 -58.99 -31.25 11.80
N ALA A 39 -59.64 -32.41 11.95
CA ALA A 39 -59.78 -33.38 10.87
C ALA A 39 -60.55 -32.81 9.66
N LYS A 40 -61.61 -32.03 9.90
CA LYS A 40 -62.36 -31.33 8.84
C LYS A 40 -61.52 -30.29 8.12
N ILE A 41 -60.75 -29.49 8.85
CA ILE A 41 -59.85 -28.47 8.28
C ILE A 41 -58.75 -29.16 7.46
N ASN A 42 -58.14 -30.22 7.99
CA ASN A 42 -57.12 -30.99 7.27
C ASN A 42 -57.71 -31.62 6.00
N ALA A 43 -58.90 -32.22 6.07
CA ALA A 43 -59.58 -32.78 4.91
C ALA A 43 -59.87 -31.72 3.84
N ALA A 44 -60.30 -30.51 4.24
CA ALA A 44 -60.49 -29.40 3.32
C ALA A 44 -59.17 -28.93 2.68
N ASN A 45 -58.07 -28.88 3.44
CA ASN A 45 -56.75 -28.50 2.97
C ASN A 45 -56.15 -29.53 1.97
N PHE A 46 -56.41 -30.82 2.18
CA PHE A 46 -55.96 -31.89 1.28
C PHE A 46 -56.92 -32.14 0.10
N SER A 47 -58.11 -31.54 0.10
CA SER A 47 -59.10 -31.77 -0.95
C SER A 47 -58.74 -31.04 -2.25
N GLU A 48 -58.53 -31.80 -3.32
CA GLU A 48 -58.26 -31.25 -4.65
C GLU A 48 -59.40 -30.35 -5.16
N THR A 49 -60.65 -30.67 -4.83
CA THR A 49 -61.81 -29.86 -5.22
C THR A 49 -61.76 -28.46 -4.61
N LYS A 50 -61.42 -28.37 -3.32
CA LYS A 50 -61.28 -27.11 -2.59
C LYS A 50 -60.08 -26.32 -3.09
N TYR A 51 -58.98 -27.00 -3.41
CA TYR A 51 -57.84 -26.38 -4.06
C TYR A 51 -58.24 -25.76 -5.41
N ARG A 52 -58.90 -26.50 -6.30
CA ARG A 52 -59.36 -26.01 -7.60
C ARG A 52 -60.32 -24.83 -7.46
N GLU A 53 -61.31 -24.90 -6.56
CA GLU A 53 -62.21 -23.79 -6.24
C GLU A 53 -61.42 -22.53 -5.82
N SER A 54 -60.48 -22.67 -4.87
CA SER A 54 -59.65 -21.55 -4.40
C SER A 54 -58.75 -20.96 -5.49
N TRP A 55 -58.23 -21.80 -6.38
CA TRP A 55 -57.43 -21.35 -7.52
C TRP A 55 -58.28 -20.56 -8.52
N HIS A 56 -59.50 -21.02 -8.80
CA HIS A 56 -60.44 -20.29 -9.66
C HIS A 56 -60.84 -18.94 -9.05
N THR A 57 -61.08 -18.87 -7.73
CA THR A 57 -61.41 -17.59 -7.07
C THR A 57 -60.22 -16.63 -7.08
N LEU A 58 -59.01 -17.09 -6.78
CA LEU A 58 -57.78 -16.30 -6.88
C LEU A 58 -57.55 -15.78 -8.30
N ARG A 59 -57.73 -16.65 -9.31
CA ARG A 59 -57.61 -16.26 -10.71
C ARG A 59 -58.66 -15.21 -11.11
N ALA A 60 -59.90 -15.35 -10.61
CA ALA A 60 -60.99 -14.40 -10.87
C ALA A 60 -60.79 -13.04 -10.19
N GLN A 61 -60.11 -12.99 -9.04
CA GLN A 61 -59.77 -11.73 -8.36
C GLN A 61 -58.81 -10.85 -9.19
N GLY A 62 -58.01 -11.45 -10.07
CA GLY A 62 -57.07 -10.74 -10.93
C GLY A 62 -55.88 -10.12 -10.17
N TYR A 63 -55.08 -9.33 -10.87
CA TYR A 63 -53.94 -8.61 -10.30
C TYR A 63 -54.32 -7.16 -9.99
N LYS A 64 -54.08 -6.72 -8.76
CA LYS A 64 -54.19 -5.30 -8.38
C LYS A 64 -52.84 -4.64 -8.56
N LEU A 65 -52.64 -3.98 -9.71
CA LEU A 65 -51.43 -3.21 -9.95
C LEU A 65 -51.49 -1.86 -9.20
N THR A 66 -50.48 -1.59 -8.40
CA THR A 66 -50.27 -0.29 -7.75
C THR A 66 -49.38 0.60 -8.62
N MET A 67 -49.41 1.92 -8.39
CA MET A 67 -48.58 2.85 -9.17
C MET A 67 -47.07 2.61 -8.99
N GLN A 68 -46.66 1.97 -7.89
CA GLN A 68 -45.25 1.67 -7.61
C GLN A 68 -44.80 0.37 -8.28
N ASP A 69 -45.73 -0.41 -8.83
CA ASP A 69 -45.38 -1.68 -9.45
C ASP A 69 -44.57 -1.42 -10.71
N ILE A 70 -43.48 -2.16 -10.86
CA ILE A 70 -42.54 -2.10 -11.99
C ILE A 70 -43.25 -2.06 -13.35
N PRO A 71 -44.24 -2.92 -13.67
CA PRO A 71 -44.91 -2.86 -14.98
C PRO A 71 -45.68 -1.55 -15.20
N PHE A 72 -46.28 -0.98 -14.15
CA PHE A 72 -46.99 0.30 -14.25
C PHE A 72 -46.01 1.45 -14.44
N GLN A 73 -44.92 1.48 -13.66
CA GLN A 73 -43.89 2.49 -13.79
C GLN A 73 -43.20 2.42 -15.17
N ALA A 74 -42.88 1.23 -15.65
CA ALA A 74 -42.32 1.02 -16.98
C ALA A 74 -43.28 1.54 -18.07
N ALA A 75 -44.55 1.16 -18.03
CA ALA A 75 -45.55 1.65 -18.99
C ALA A 75 -45.70 3.17 -18.96
N LYS A 76 -45.69 3.78 -17.77
CA LYS A 76 -45.71 5.24 -17.60
C LYS A 76 -44.49 5.90 -18.25
N THR A 77 -43.28 5.39 -17.97
CA THR A 77 -42.07 5.92 -18.61
C THR A 77 -42.10 5.78 -20.13
N SER A 78 -42.60 4.68 -20.67
CA SER A 78 -42.75 4.50 -22.12
C SER A 78 -43.75 5.49 -22.72
N MET A 79 -44.86 5.77 -22.02
CA MET A 79 -45.83 6.80 -22.42
C MET A 79 -45.21 8.20 -22.40
N ASP A 80 -44.45 8.53 -21.34
CA ASP A 80 -43.76 9.79 -21.20
C ASP A 80 -42.73 9.99 -22.34
N LEU A 81 -41.93 8.96 -22.66
CA LEU A 81 -40.98 8.97 -23.77
C LEU A 81 -41.65 9.14 -25.14
N ALA A 82 -42.77 8.47 -25.38
CA ALA A 82 -43.51 8.57 -26.64
C ALA A 82 -44.33 9.87 -26.75
N SER A 83 -44.46 10.63 -25.67
CA SER A 83 -45.30 11.82 -25.63
C SER A 83 -44.63 13.00 -26.34
N ASN A 84 -45.18 13.35 -27.50
CA ASN A 84 -44.79 14.57 -28.23
C ASN A 84 -44.96 15.85 -27.40
N VAL A 85 -45.86 15.87 -26.41
CA VAL A 85 -46.07 17.03 -25.55
C VAL A 85 -44.88 17.22 -24.62
N GLN A 86 -44.42 16.16 -23.96
CA GLN A 86 -43.23 16.22 -23.09
C GLN A 86 -41.97 16.50 -23.90
N TYR A 87 -41.83 15.88 -25.08
CA TYR A 87 -40.72 16.16 -25.99
C TYR A 87 -40.66 17.65 -26.36
N LYS A 88 -41.78 18.24 -26.79
CA LYS A 88 -41.84 19.67 -27.15
C LYS A 88 -41.59 20.56 -25.94
N HIS A 89 -42.12 20.20 -24.77
CA HIS A 89 -41.88 20.94 -23.54
C HIS A 89 -40.39 20.96 -23.16
N ASN A 90 -39.73 19.80 -23.14
CA ASN A 90 -38.29 19.71 -22.87
C ASN A 90 -37.47 20.46 -23.92
N HIS A 91 -37.80 20.31 -25.20
CA HIS A 91 -37.16 21.06 -26.27
C HIS A 91 -37.33 22.58 -26.11
N LEU A 92 -38.49 23.07 -25.64
CA LEU A 92 -38.68 24.49 -25.34
C LEU A 92 -37.88 24.95 -24.12
N LEU A 93 -37.76 24.11 -23.09
CA LEU A 93 -36.90 24.39 -21.92
C LEU A 93 -35.43 24.41 -22.30
N ASP A 94 -35.01 23.58 -23.25
CA ASP A 94 -33.62 23.47 -23.69
C ASP A 94 -33.27 24.54 -24.73
N LYS A 95 -34.24 25.10 -25.44
CA LYS A 95 -34.03 26.27 -26.30
C LYS A 95 -33.50 27.44 -25.49
N GLY A 96 -32.38 28.00 -25.94
CA GLY A 96 -31.74 29.14 -25.27
C GLY A 96 -30.82 28.75 -24.11
N LYS A 97 -30.75 27.47 -23.72
CA LYS A 97 -29.61 26.97 -22.94
C LYS A 97 -28.42 26.91 -23.89
N HIS A 98 -27.64 27.98 -23.96
CA HIS A 98 -26.32 27.89 -24.55
C HIS A 98 -25.55 26.83 -23.76
N ILE A 99 -25.14 25.75 -24.42
CA ILE A 99 -24.08 24.85 -23.92
C ILE A 99 -22.78 25.64 -24.08
N GLY A 100 -22.65 26.72 -23.32
CA GLY A 100 -21.41 27.44 -23.13
C GLY A 100 -20.66 26.75 -22.00
N ALA A 101 -19.33 26.69 -22.15
CA ALA A 101 -18.46 26.37 -21.04
C ALA A 101 -18.59 27.51 -20.01
N ARG A 102 -18.96 27.20 -18.76
CA ARG A 102 -19.05 28.20 -17.68
C ARG A 102 -17.67 28.82 -17.43
N SER A 103 -16.62 28.02 -17.58
CA SER A 103 -15.23 28.43 -17.64
C SER A 103 -14.59 27.92 -18.93
N ILE A 104 -13.52 28.58 -19.38
CA ILE A 104 -12.71 28.10 -20.51
C ILE A 104 -12.10 26.71 -20.21
N LEU A 105 -11.99 26.34 -18.94
CA LEU A 105 -11.51 25.02 -18.51
C LEU A 105 -12.57 23.93 -18.66
N ASP A 106 -13.83 24.27 -18.88
CA ASP A 106 -14.93 23.30 -18.91
C ASP A 106 -15.14 22.72 -20.32
N ASP A 107 -14.67 23.41 -21.38
CA ASP A 107 -14.73 22.91 -22.76
C ASP A 107 -13.36 22.35 -23.19
N PRO A 108 -13.26 21.03 -23.47
CA PRO A 108 -12.03 20.42 -23.93
C PRO A 108 -11.47 21.05 -25.21
N ARG A 109 -12.32 21.59 -26.10
CA ARG A 109 -11.87 22.26 -27.33
C ARG A 109 -11.21 23.59 -27.02
N MET A 110 -11.79 24.39 -26.13
CA MET A 110 -11.20 25.66 -25.72
C MET A 110 -9.92 25.48 -24.92
N LEU A 111 -9.88 24.48 -24.02
CA LEU A 111 -8.66 24.04 -23.33
C LEU A 111 -7.54 23.67 -24.30
N HIS A 112 -7.87 22.86 -25.31
CA HIS A 112 -6.92 22.46 -26.32
C HIS A 112 -6.37 23.68 -27.07
N CYS A 113 -7.23 24.61 -27.50
CA CYS A 113 -6.79 25.85 -28.14
C CYS A 113 -5.86 26.68 -27.25
N MET A 114 -6.15 26.81 -25.94
CA MET A 114 -5.24 27.48 -25.00
C MET A 114 -3.88 26.79 -24.92
N GLN A 115 -3.87 25.46 -24.84
CA GLN A 115 -2.63 24.69 -24.73
C GLN A 115 -1.81 24.78 -26.02
N MET A 116 -2.45 24.70 -27.18
CA MET A 116 -1.79 24.91 -28.46
C MET A 116 -1.19 26.32 -28.55
N GLY A 117 -1.91 27.36 -28.11
CA GLY A 117 -1.41 28.72 -28.06
C GLY A 117 -0.15 28.87 -27.18
N ARG A 118 -0.10 28.16 -26.05
CA ARG A 118 1.09 28.12 -25.17
C ARG A 118 2.26 27.41 -25.86
N LEU A 119 2.01 26.28 -26.51
CA LEU A 119 3.04 25.51 -27.22
C LEU A 119 3.63 26.27 -28.42
N THR A 120 2.79 27.03 -29.14
CA THR A 120 3.24 27.86 -30.27
C THR A 120 3.87 29.18 -29.84
N SER A 121 3.81 29.54 -28.56
CA SER A 121 4.38 30.79 -28.07
C SER A 121 5.91 30.71 -28.02
N GLU A 122 6.58 31.55 -28.80
CA GLU A 122 8.04 31.63 -28.82
C GLU A 122 8.63 32.04 -27.46
N GLN A 123 7.92 32.87 -26.71
CA GLN A 123 8.33 33.28 -25.36
C GLN A 123 8.29 32.09 -24.39
N GLY A 124 7.23 31.28 -24.44
CA GLY A 124 7.11 30.06 -23.65
C GLY A 124 8.21 29.07 -24.00
N TYR A 125 8.41 28.85 -25.31
CA TYR A 125 9.49 27.99 -25.81
C TYR A 125 10.87 28.41 -25.32
N ARG A 126 11.23 29.69 -25.41
CA ARG A 126 12.54 30.19 -24.95
C ARG A 126 12.74 30.02 -23.44
N LYS A 127 11.69 30.25 -22.65
CA LYS A 127 11.73 30.06 -21.21
C LYS A 127 11.97 28.59 -20.85
N ASP A 128 11.22 27.69 -21.46
CA ASP A 128 11.32 26.24 -21.21
C ASP A 128 12.65 25.68 -21.73
N ALA A 129 13.13 26.16 -22.88
CA ALA A 129 14.44 25.81 -23.41
C ALA A 129 15.57 26.24 -22.48
N LEU A 130 15.46 27.40 -21.84
CA LEU A 130 16.46 27.87 -20.86
C LEU A 130 16.39 27.09 -19.54
N SER A 131 15.20 26.67 -19.09
CA SER A 131 15.08 25.84 -17.89
C SER A 131 15.55 24.41 -18.12
N ASN A 132 15.36 23.91 -19.34
CA ASN A 132 15.71 22.55 -19.72
C ASN A 132 17.13 22.44 -20.27
N SER A 133 17.78 23.54 -20.63
CA SER A 133 19.18 23.54 -21.06
C SER A 133 20.08 23.14 -19.88
N GLY A 134 20.49 21.88 -19.87
CA GLY A 134 21.27 21.27 -18.81
C GLY A 134 20.54 20.14 -18.08
N GLN A 135 19.24 19.98 -18.28
CA GLN A 135 18.50 18.80 -17.82
C GLN A 135 18.58 17.73 -18.91
N TYR A 136 19.49 16.77 -18.72
CA TYR A 136 19.60 15.61 -19.61
C TYR A 136 18.78 14.45 -19.04
N HIS A 137 17.72 14.07 -19.74
CA HIS A 137 16.99 12.84 -19.41
C HIS A 137 17.69 11.67 -20.07
N LEU A 138 18.41 10.91 -19.25
CA LEU A 138 18.97 9.63 -19.63
C LEU A 138 17.84 8.59 -19.58
N ASN A 139 17.69 7.79 -20.64
CA ASN A 139 16.73 6.69 -20.62
C ASN A 139 17.08 5.73 -19.46
N PRO A 140 16.10 5.37 -18.60
CA PRO A 140 16.38 4.56 -17.42
C PRO A 140 16.89 3.15 -17.77
N ASP A 141 16.57 2.66 -18.96
CA ASP A 141 16.93 1.32 -19.44
C ASP A 141 18.30 1.25 -20.10
N MET A 142 19.08 2.35 -20.12
CA MET A 142 20.43 2.30 -20.65
C MET A 142 21.31 1.36 -19.82
N ILE A 143 22.00 0.43 -20.50
CA ILE A 143 22.84 -0.60 -19.87
C ILE A 143 23.82 0.02 -18.88
N ASN A 144 24.47 1.13 -19.23
CA ASN A 144 25.42 1.83 -18.36
C ASN A 144 24.76 2.33 -17.06
N LEU A 145 23.51 2.79 -17.12
CA LEU A 145 22.79 3.32 -15.96
C LEU A 145 22.22 2.20 -15.09
N VAL A 146 21.69 1.14 -15.71
CA VAL A 146 21.21 -0.06 -15.01
C VAL A 146 22.35 -0.77 -14.28
N THR A 147 23.49 -0.98 -14.96
CA THR A 147 24.67 -1.60 -14.37
C THR A 147 25.25 -0.77 -13.23
N ALA A 148 25.37 0.55 -13.40
CA ALA A 148 25.80 1.45 -12.34
C ALA A 148 24.84 1.44 -11.13
N LYS A 149 23.52 1.43 -11.37
CA LYS A 149 22.50 1.35 -10.32
C LYS A 149 22.60 0.04 -9.53
N ASN A 150 22.76 -1.08 -10.22
CA ASN A 150 22.92 -2.38 -9.59
C ASN A 150 24.23 -2.47 -8.80
N ALA A 151 25.33 -1.94 -9.36
CA ALA A 151 26.62 -1.86 -8.67
C ALA A 151 26.54 -0.96 -7.42
N GLN A 152 25.84 0.18 -7.52
CA GLN A 152 25.61 1.07 -6.39
C GLN A 152 24.75 0.41 -5.31
N ALA A 153 23.68 -0.30 -5.70
CA ALA A 153 22.85 -1.05 -4.75
C ALA A 153 23.68 -2.10 -4.01
N LEU A 154 24.52 -2.86 -4.72
CA LEU A 154 25.41 -3.87 -4.14
C LEU A 154 26.48 -3.25 -3.23
N ALA A 155 27.06 -2.12 -3.63
CA ALA A 155 28.05 -1.40 -2.83
C ALA A 155 27.43 -0.65 -1.63
N SER A 156 26.12 -0.42 -1.66
CA SER A 156 25.42 0.24 -0.58
C SER A 156 25.00 -0.77 0.50
N ASP A 157 25.42 -0.54 1.74
CA ASP A 157 24.92 -1.31 2.89
C ASP A 157 23.46 -0.99 3.24
N GLN A 158 22.71 -0.30 2.38
CA GLN A 158 21.35 0.13 2.68
C GLN A 158 20.42 -1.07 2.87
N ASP A 159 20.53 -2.08 1.99
CA ASP A 159 19.75 -3.30 2.11
C ASP A 159 20.18 -4.14 3.32
N TYR A 160 21.47 -4.13 3.68
CA TYR A 160 21.96 -4.79 4.90
C TYR A 160 21.45 -4.10 6.18
N LYS A 161 21.38 -2.77 6.19
CA LYS A 161 20.88 -1.97 7.31
C LYS A 161 19.36 -1.95 7.39
N LYS A 162 18.67 -2.39 6.34
CA LYS A 162 17.21 -2.51 6.30
C LYS A 162 16.79 -3.65 7.22
N ARG A 163 16.30 -3.28 8.40
CA ARG A 163 15.77 -4.26 9.38
C ARG A 163 14.59 -5.00 8.74
N LEU A 164 14.67 -6.34 8.71
CA LEU A 164 13.60 -7.22 8.21
C LEU A 164 12.27 -6.98 8.94
N HIS A 165 12.35 -6.61 10.22
CA HIS A 165 11.20 -6.30 11.05
C HIS A 165 11.36 -4.90 11.66
N ALA A 166 10.48 -3.99 11.26
CA ALA A 166 10.26 -2.73 11.95
C ALA A 166 9.28 -3.00 13.10
N TYR A 167 9.78 -3.43 14.25
CA TYR A 167 8.96 -3.48 15.46
C TYR A 167 8.72 -2.04 15.93
N THR A 168 7.60 -1.45 15.52
CA THR A 168 7.10 -0.22 16.13
C THR A 168 6.51 -0.57 17.48
N VAL A 169 7.28 -0.32 18.53
CA VAL A 169 6.77 -0.44 19.90
C VAL A 169 5.84 0.73 20.17
N LEU A 170 4.65 0.46 20.73
CA LEU A 170 3.70 1.52 21.06
C LEU A 170 4.34 2.48 22.09
N PRO A 171 4.07 3.80 22.02
CA PRO A 171 4.61 4.77 22.97
C PRO A 171 4.33 4.42 24.45
N ASP A 172 3.25 3.66 24.70
CA ASP A 172 2.76 3.28 26.02
C ASP A 172 3.26 1.89 26.49
N ASP A 173 4.07 1.19 25.70
CA ASP A 173 4.61 -0.12 26.11
C ASP A 173 5.50 0.06 27.36
N MET A 174 5.20 -0.73 28.38
CA MET A 174 5.90 -0.77 29.65
C MET A 174 7.41 -0.95 29.49
N LYS A 175 7.87 -1.72 28.50
CA LYS A 175 9.30 -1.92 28.24
C LYS A 175 10.00 -0.63 27.80
N VAL A 176 9.35 0.18 26.96
CA VAL A 176 9.86 1.48 26.52
C VAL A 176 9.81 2.49 27.65
N GLN A 177 8.74 2.50 28.44
CA GLN A 177 8.60 3.34 29.62
C GLN A 177 9.70 3.02 30.66
N TRP A 178 10.01 1.74 30.89
CA TRP A 178 11.10 1.31 31.76
C TRP A 178 12.48 1.67 31.21
N ALA A 179 12.72 1.50 29.91
CA ALA A 179 13.97 1.92 29.28
C ALA A 179 14.17 3.44 29.37
N LYS A 180 13.13 4.23 29.11
CA LYS A 180 13.15 5.70 29.30
C LYS A 180 13.41 6.06 30.76
N LYS A 181 12.75 5.41 31.71
CA LYS A 181 13.00 5.63 33.14
C LYS A 181 14.44 5.26 33.53
N ALA A 182 15.00 4.17 33.02
CA ALA A 182 16.39 3.77 33.28
C ALA A 182 17.39 4.78 32.68
N TYR A 183 17.15 5.27 31.46
CA TYR A 183 17.92 6.36 30.85
C TYR A 183 17.81 7.65 31.65
N ASN A 184 16.60 8.00 32.05
CA ASN A 184 16.34 9.16 32.88
C ASN A 184 17.04 9.03 34.23
N LEU A 185 17.04 7.87 34.87
CA LEU A 185 17.78 7.59 36.10
C LEU A 185 19.29 7.71 35.91
N GLN A 186 19.86 7.19 34.82
CA GLN A 186 21.27 7.41 34.50
C GLN A 186 21.58 8.90 34.26
N SER A 187 20.64 9.63 33.65
CA SER A 187 20.74 11.07 33.46
C SER A 187 20.41 11.90 34.71
N GLU A 188 19.64 11.35 35.65
CA GLU A 188 19.31 11.97 36.93
C GLU A 188 20.45 11.72 37.90
N VAL A 189 21.18 10.60 37.85
CA VAL A 189 22.50 10.49 38.49
C VAL A 189 23.47 11.53 37.91
N ARG A 190 23.30 11.91 36.63
CA ARG A 190 24.03 13.00 35.98
C ARG A 190 23.55 14.41 36.40
N GLN A 191 22.30 14.57 36.88
CA GLN A 191 21.72 15.85 37.34
C GLN A 191 21.68 16.00 38.88
N GLN A 192 21.59 14.93 39.65
CA GLN A 192 21.69 14.90 41.12
C GLN A 192 23.14 15.04 41.60
N GLY A 193 24.12 14.95 40.69
CA GLY A 193 25.43 15.56 40.88
C GLY A 193 25.38 17.10 40.95
N GLU A 194 24.20 17.71 40.79
CA GLU A 194 23.91 19.14 40.89
C GLU A 194 22.95 19.46 42.06
N GLU A 195 22.77 18.54 43.03
CA GLU A 195 22.11 18.88 44.28
C GLU A 195 23.12 19.53 45.26
N ARG A 196 23.03 20.85 45.30
CA ARG A 196 23.89 21.78 46.05
C ARG A 196 23.69 21.61 47.55
N ARG A 197 24.65 20.99 48.24
CA ARG A 197 24.84 21.19 49.68
C ARG A 197 25.98 22.17 49.92
N TRP A 198 25.65 23.32 50.51
CA TRP A 198 26.60 24.36 50.89
C TRP A 198 27.26 23.95 52.22
N GLU A 199 28.44 23.35 52.16
CA GLU A 199 29.30 23.20 53.35
C GLU A 199 30.50 24.14 53.22
N GLY A 200 30.57 25.07 54.18
CA GLY A 200 31.75 25.82 54.61
C GLY A 200 32.83 26.13 53.58
N GLY A 201 32.75 27.33 52.98
CA GLY A 201 33.90 28.22 52.82
C GLY A 201 35.22 27.62 52.32
N ARG A 202 35.22 27.06 51.10
CA ARG A 202 36.32 27.00 50.09
C ARG A 202 36.00 25.89 49.09
N GLY A 203 35.09 26.17 48.14
CA GLY A 203 34.62 25.19 47.17
C GLY A 203 35.50 25.11 45.92
N GLU A 204 36.30 24.05 45.79
CA GLU A 204 36.74 23.55 44.49
C GLU A 204 35.74 22.53 43.94
N TRP A 205 35.38 22.67 42.66
CA TRP A 205 34.46 21.77 41.95
C TRP A 205 35.22 20.61 41.31
N ARG A 206 35.20 19.41 41.89
CA ARG A 206 35.80 18.22 41.25
C ARG A 206 34.77 17.40 40.47
N LYS A 207 34.76 17.59 39.15
CA LYS A 207 34.06 16.75 38.16
C LYS A 207 34.72 15.36 38.08
N LEU A 208 34.08 14.32 38.61
CA LEU A 208 34.56 12.93 38.50
C LEU A 208 34.57 12.38 37.05
N TYR A 209 33.84 12.99 36.11
CA TYR A 209 33.87 12.59 34.69
C TYR A 209 34.93 13.33 33.85
N LYS A 210 35.66 14.29 34.43
CA LYS A 210 36.75 14.99 33.71
C LYS A 210 38.12 14.33 33.90
N SER A 211 38.28 13.38 34.83
CA SER A 211 39.55 12.66 34.98
C SER A 211 39.91 11.88 33.72
N ASP A 212 38.93 11.24 33.08
CA ASP A 212 39.11 10.46 31.85
C ASP A 212 39.17 11.30 30.56
N LEU A 213 38.99 12.62 30.64
CA LEU A 213 39.25 13.53 29.53
C LEU A 213 40.57 14.28 29.68
N ASN A 214 41.30 14.07 30.78
CA ASN A 214 42.62 14.65 30.95
C ASN A 214 43.65 14.04 29.99
N PHE A 215 43.46 12.82 29.48
CA PHE A 215 44.35 12.26 28.45
C PHE A 215 44.26 13.03 27.11
N MET A 216 43.14 13.71 26.84
CA MET A 216 42.95 14.55 25.65
C MET A 216 43.33 16.01 25.87
N LYS A 217 43.57 16.46 27.10
CA LYS A 217 44.10 17.80 27.37
C LYS A 217 45.58 17.83 27.02
N GLY A 218 45.91 18.43 25.88
CA GLY A 218 47.29 18.55 25.39
C GLY A 218 47.55 17.83 24.07
N VAL A 219 46.56 17.10 23.54
CA VAL A 219 46.60 16.61 22.15
C VAL A 219 46.44 17.82 21.24
N ALA A 220 47.55 18.31 20.68
CA ALA A 220 47.53 19.36 19.68
C ALA A 220 46.86 18.82 18.40
N TRP A 221 45.84 19.52 17.93
CA TRP A 221 45.27 19.27 16.61
C TRP A 221 46.30 19.71 15.56
N ASP A 222 46.91 18.78 14.83
CA ASP A 222 47.71 19.10 13.66
C ASP A 222 46.77 19.34 12.47
N GLY A 223 46.46 20.61 12.20
CA GLY A 223 45.61 20.99 11.06
C GLY A 223 46.23 20.73 9.67
N VAL A 224 47.35 19.98 9.61
CA VAL A 224 48.08 19.66 8.39
C VAL A 224 47.36 18.53 7.67
N GLY A 225 46.60 18.87 6.63
CA GLY A 225 45.84 17.89 5.84
C GLY A 225 44.34 17.89 6.11
N ALA A 226 43.86 18.69 7.08
CA ALA A 226 42.43 18.87 7.27
C ALA A 226 41.78 19.39 5.96
N PRO A 227 40.66 18.81 5.49
CA PRO A 227 40.06 19.16 4.19
C PRO A 227 39.77 20.65 4.04
N GLN A 228 39.38 21.30 5.15
CA GLN A 228 39.09 22.74 5.21
C GLN A 228 40.36 23.58 5.04
N MET A 229 41.47 23.19 5.66
CA MET A 229 42.77 23.86 5.52
C MET A 229 43.38 23.67 4.12
N VAL A 230 43.26 22.46 3.54
CA VAL A 230 43.71 22.19 2.16
C VAL A 230 42.88 23.01 1.17
N SER A 231 41.56 23.08 1.37
CA SER A 231 40.66 23.90 0.55
C SER A 231 40.98 25.40 0.67
N ALA A 232 41.20 25.89 1.89
CA ALA A 232 41.56 27.29 2.13
C ALA A 232 42.92 27.66 1.51
N LYS A 233 43.91 26.76 1.58
CA LYS A 233 45.21 26.94 0.90
C LYS A 233 45.01 27.03 -0.62
N LYS A 234 44.33 26.07 -1.24
CA LYS A 234 44.07 26.07 -2.70
C LYS A 234 43.30 27.31 -3.15
N ALA A 235 42.30 27.76 -2.38
CA ALA A 235 41.56 28.99 -2.66
C ALA A 235 42.48 30.22 -2.60
N GLY A 236 43.35 30.31 -1.59
CA GLY A 236 44.34 31.38 -1.47
C GLY A 236 45.33 31.43 -2.64
N GLU A 237 45.71 30.28 -3.19
CA GLU A 237 46.58 30.20 -4.36
C GLU A 237 45.90 30.70 -5.64
N LEU A 238 44.62 30.36 -5.83
CA LEU A 238 43.81 30.82 -6.97
C LEU A 238 43.58 32.34 -6.94
N THR A 239 43.42 32.92 -5.75
CA THR A 239 43.27 34.37 -5.57
C THR A 239 44.58 35.15 -5.58
N SER A 240 45.74 34.47 -5.65
CA SER A 240 47.03 35.13 -5.57
C SER A 240 47.43 35.76 -6.91
N ASP A 241 47.35 37.09 -6.97
CA ASP A 241 47.79 37.87 -8.14
C ASP A 241 49.23 37.58 -8.57
N LYS A 242 50.12 37.28 -7.62
CA LYS A 242 51.52 36.92 -7.90
C LYS A 242 51.67 35.58 -8.63
N LYS A 243 50.79 34.61 -8.35
CA LYS A 243 50.78 33.31 -9.05
C LYS A 243 50.07 33.41 -10.40
N TYR A 244 49.08 34.29 -10.52
CA TYR A 244 48.31 34.49 -11.75
C TYR A 244 49.07 35.32 -12.81
N ARG A 245 49.76 36.39 -12.41
CA ARG A 245 50.54 37.26 -13.30
C ARG A 245 52.00 36.82 -13.37
N GLN A 246 52.25 35.66 -13.97
CA GLN A 246 53.60 35.21 -14.27
C GLN A 246 54.07 35.78 -15.62
N LEU A 247 55.32 36.24 -15.67
CA LEU A 247 55.96 36.67 -16.92
C LEU A 247 56.08 35.45 -17.85
N PRO A 248 55.75 35.58 -19.15
CA PRO A 248 55.83 34.46 -20.10
C PRO A 248 57.20 33.76 -20.11
N ASP A 249 58.30 34.51 -19.95
CA ASP A 249 59.67 33.98 -19.90
C ASP A 249 59.99 33.14 -18.66
N SER A 250 59.19 33.25 -17.58
CA SER A 250 59.38 32.45 -16.36
C SER A 250 58.83 31.02 -16.48
N LEU A 251 57.95 30.77 -17.45
CA LEU A 251 57.36 29.47 -17.72
C LEU A 251 58.23 28.71 -18.72
N LYS A 252 59.06 27.79 -18.24
CA LYS A 252 59.79 26.87 -19.12
C LYS A 252 58.78 25.93 -19.80
N PHE A 253 58.84 25.83 -21.13
CA PHE A 253 58.04 24.86 -21.86
C PHE A 253 58.37 23.45 -21.38
N THR A 254 57.36 22.75 -20.87
CA THR A 254 57.42 21.33 -20.58
C THR A 254 56.39 20.67 -21.49
N GLN A 255 56.79 19.60 -22.18
CA GLN A 255 55.84 18.84 -22.99
C GLN A 255 54.78 18.27 -22.05
N VAL A 256 53.50 18.51 -22.38
CA VAL A 256 52.36 17.98 -21.63
C VAL A 256 52.38 16.46 -21.78
N ALA A 257 52.92 15.76 -20.78
CA ALA A 257 53.08 14.30 -20.81
C ALA A 257 51.75 13.54 -20.95
N ASP A 258 50.64 14.18 -20.57
CA ASP A 258 49.28 13.63 -20.61
C ASP A 258 48.50 14.05 -21.85
N SER A 259 49.17 14.49 -22.92
CA SER A 259 48.47 14.74 -24.18
C SER A 259 47.89 13.41 -24.73
N PRO A 260 46.69 13.43 -25.34
CA PRO A 260 46.04 12.21 -25.83
C PRO A 260 46.94 11.36 -26.73
N ASP A 261 47.76 12.01 -27.57
CA ASP A 261 48.68 11.33 -28.49
C ASP A 261 49.81 10.60 -27.74
N ILE A 262 50.39 11.24 -26.71
CA ILE A 262 51.45 10.64 -25.89
C ILE A 262 50.89 9.49 -25.04
N VAL A 263 49.69 9.67 -24.48
CA VAL A 263 48.98 8.62 -23.74
C VAL A 263 48.66 7.44 -24.64
N HIS A 264 48.18 7.69 -25.86
CA HIS A 264 47.92 6.63 -26.83
C HIS A 264 49.19 5.88 -27.23
N ALA A 265 50.28 6.59 -27.50
CA ALA A 265 51.57 5.99 -27.84
C ALA A 265 52.10 5.12 -26.68
N LYS A 266 51.99 5.60 -25.44
CA LYS A 266 52.38 4.86 -24.24
C LYS A 266 51.54 3.59 -24.07
N ASN A 267 50.23 3.67 -24.23
CA ASN A 267 49.33 2.53 -24.13
C ASN A 267 49.59 1.49 -25.24
N SER A 268 49.80 1.95 -26.47
CA SER A 268 50.16 1.08 -27.60
C SER A 268 51.49 0.38 -27.37
N TYR A 269 52.50 1.10 -26.86
CA TYR A 269 53.77 0.50 -26.45
C TYR A 269 53.60 -0.56 -25.36
N LEU A 270 52.78 -0.30 -24.33
CA LEU A 270 52.51 -1.26 -23.27
C LEU A 270 51.78 -2.51 -23.79
N GLN A 271 50.83 -2.34 -24.72
CA GLN A 271 50.10 -3.45 -25.35
C GLN A 271 51.01 -4.34 -26.21
N CYS A 272 51.98 -3.75 -26.91
CA CYS A 272 52.92 -4.47 -27.76
C CYS A 272 54.21 -4.92 -27.03
N SER A 273 54.36 -4.58 -25.74
CA SER A 273 55.56 -4.90 -24.97
C SER A 273 55.57 -6.37 -24.52
N GLU A 274 56.47 -7.16 -25.10
CA GLU A 274 56.66 -8.56 -24.72
C GLU A 274 57.05 -8.73 -23.24
N LYS A 275 57.81 -7.78 -22.68
CA LYS A 275 58.19 -7.80 -21.26
C LYS A 275 56.97 -7.58 -20.36
N ALA A 276 56.08 -6.64 -20.71
CA ALA A 276 54.85 -6.41 -19.98
C ALA A 276 53.89 -7.61 -20.09
N TYR A 277 53.83 -8.25 -21.25
CA TYR A 277 53.05 -9.48 -21.47
C TYR A 277 53.57 -10.66 -20.63
N LYS A 278 54.89 -10.84 -20.55
CA LYS A 278 55.50 -11.89 -19.71
C LYS A 278 55.26 -11.64 -18.23
N ALA A 279 55.45 -10.40 -17.77
CA ALA A 279 55.22 -10.00 -16.38
C ALA A 279 53.75 -10.18 -15.97
N SER A 280 52.79 -9.74 -16.80
CA SER A 280 51.36 -9.95 -16.52
C SER A 280 50.98 -11.44 -16.54
N GLY A 281 51.61 -12.23 -17.41
CA GLY A 281 51.45 -13.69 -17.42
C GLY A 281 52.03 -14.39 -16.19
N ASP A 282 53.18 -13.92 -15.67
CA ASP A 282 53.76 -14.38 -14.40
C ASP A 282 52.85 -14.00 -13.22
N GLU A 283 52.31 -12.76 -13.21
CA GLU A 283 51.33 -12.29 -12.22
C GLU A 283 50.07 -13.16 -12.24
N MET A 284 49.48 -13.42 -13.41
CA MET A 284 48.31 -14.31 -13.54
C MET A 284 48.59 -15.74 -13.11
N ARG A 285 49.82 -16.25 -13.32
CA ARG A 285 50.25 -17.56 -12.81
C ARG A 285 50.44 -17.55 -11.30
N SER A 286 50.92 -16.45 -10.72
CA SER A 286 51.12 -16.30 -9.27
C SER A 286 49.82 -16.06 -8.50
N ALA A 287 48.88 -15.32 -9.08
CA ALA A 287 47.57 -15.02 -8.51
C ALA A 287 46.66 -16.25 -8.42
N GLY A 288 46.98 -17.31 -9.17
CA GLY A 288 46.14 -18.50 -9.26
C GLY A 288 44.89 -18.26 -10.11
N TYR A 289 44.33 -19.34 -10.66
CA TYR A 289 43.08 -19.28 -11.41
C TYR A 289 41.90 -19.47 -10.44
N ASP A 290 41.14 -18.40 -10.18
CA ASP A 290 39.82 -18.52 -9.55
C ASP A 290 38.82 -19.10 -10.57
N LEU A 291 38.79 -20.43 -10.63
CA LEU A 291 37.75 -21.13 -11.38
C LEU A 291 36.41 -20.91 -10.68
N LYS A 292 35.55 -20.09 -11.29
CA LYS A 292 34.18 -19.88 -10.80
C LYS A 292 33.46 -21.23 -10.72
N LEU A 293 32.61 -21.40 -9.70
CA LEU A 293 31.81 -22.62 -9.46
C LEU A 293 30.98 -23.05 -10.68
N ASP A 294 30.63 -22.11 -11.56
CA ASP A 294 29.86 -22.34 -12.78
C ASP A 294 30.73 -22.77 -13.99
N ALA A 295 32.05 -22.93 -13.81
CA ALA A 295 32.91 -23.41 -14.86
C ALA A 295 32.54 -24.85 -15.26
N ILE A 296 32.51 -25.12 -16.56
CA ILE A 296 32.14 -26.41 -17.18
C ILE A 296 32.80 -27.63 -16.50
N PRO A 297 34.09 -27.59 -16.08
CA PRO A 297 34.71 -28.70 -15.36
C PRO A 297 34.06 -29.02 -14.00
N PHE A 298 33.59 -28.01 -13.25
CA PHE A 298 32.91 -28.21 -11.97
C PHE A 298 31.48 -28.72 -12.16
N GLN A 299 30.77 -28.24 -13.18
CA GLN A 299 29.42 -28.70 -13.50
C GLN A 299 29.41 -30.18 -13.92
N THR A 300 30.37 -30.57 -14.76
CA THR A 300 30.53 -31.97 -15.21
C THR A 300 30.97 -32.90 -14.09
N ALA A 301 31.86 -32.46 -13.19
CA ALA A 301 32.24 -33.20 -11.99
C ALA A 301 31.07 -33.38 -11.01
N LYS A 302 30.21 -32.37 -10.85
CA LYS A 302 29.01 -32.45 -10.00
C LYS A 302 27.96 -33.39 -10.60
N ALA A 303 27.75 -33.31 -11.92
CA ALA A 303 26.83 -34.19 -12.63
C ALA A 303 27.26 -35.66 -12.53
N SER A 304 28.54 -35.96 -12.75
CA SER A 304 29.07 -37.32 -12.61
C SER A 304 28.99 -37.86 -11.18
N ARG A 305 29.21 -37.02 -10.16
CA ARG A 305 29.03 -37.42 -8.75
C ARG A 305 27.58 -37.78 -8.41
N ASN A 306 26.62 -37.02 -8.95
CA ASN A 306 25.19 -37.30 -8.76
C ASN A 306 24.76 -38.59 -9.47
N ILE A 307 25.32 -38.88 -10.64
CA ILE A 307 25.06 -40.14 -11.38
C ILE A 307 25.61 -41.35 -10.64
N ALA A 308 26.70 -41.21 -9.89
CA ALA A 308 27.31 -42.29 -9.12
C ALA A 308 26.66 -42.55 -7.75
N SER A 309 25.69 -41.71 -7.33
CA SER A 309 25.02 -41.80 -6.03
C SER A 309 23.59 -42.36 -6.08
N ASP A 310 23.10 -42.72 -7.26
CA ASP A 310 21.86 -43.48 -7.50
C ASP A 310 22.17 -44.97 -7.73
#